data_AF-A0A8J6ZAP3-F1
#
_entry.id   AF-A0A8J6ZAP3-F1
#
_cell.length_a   1.000
_cell.length_b   1.000
_cell.length_c   1.000
_cell.angle_alpha   90.00
_cell.angle_beta   90.00
_cell.angle_gamma   90.00
#
_symmetry.space_group_name_H-M   'P 1'
#
loop_
_entity.id
_entity.type
_entity.pdbx_description
1 polymer ?
#
loop_
_entity_poly.entity_id
_entity_poly.type
_entity_poly.pdbx_seq_one_letter_code
_entity_poly.pdbx_strand_id
1 'polypeptide(L)'
;MKSGVACAIFTSAVATIILFAMPQYYVWQQNKAGEAELARAEQNRQIAIQEARAKEESAKSLANAEIIRAEGVAQANKIIGDSLQNNEAYIHYLWIEALRESSNEVIYIPTEAGIPITESARFKKQTGEAK
;
A
#
# COMPACT_ATOMS: atom_id res chain seq x y z
N MET A 1 70.02 -17.76 -50.84
CA MET A 1 68.89 -17.01 -51.45
C MET A 1 67.53 -17.71 -51.32
N LYS A 2 67.42 -19.05 -51.37
CA LYS A 2 66.12 -19.76 -51.31
C LYS A 2 65.37 -19.66 -49.96
N SER A 3 66.10 -19.52 -48.83
CA SER A 3 65.53 -19.40 -47.48
C SER A 3 64.86 -18.05 -47.19
N GLY A 4 65.37 -16.95 -47.76
CA GLY A 4 64.78 -15.61 -47.60
C GLY A 4 63.46 -15.45 -48.36
N VAL A 5 63.34 -16.06 -49.54
CA VAL A 5 62.11 -16.05 -50.35
C VAL A 5 60.98 -16.84 -49.68
N ALA A 6 61.30 -17.96 -49.01
CA ALA A 6 60.30 -18.75 -48.29
C ALA A 6 59.68 -17.99 -47.10
N CYS A 7 60.47 -17.18 -46.38
CA CYS A 7 59.99 -16.37 -45.25
C CYS A 7 59.10 -15.20 -45.71
N ALA A 8 59.42 -14.60 -46.87
CA ALA A 8 58.59 -13.55 -47.47
C ALA A 8 57.22 -14.09 -47.94
N ILE A 9 57.18 -15.29 -48.52
CA ILE A 9 55.92 -15.92 -48.95
C ILE A 9 55.04 -16.24 -47.73
N PHE A 10 55.61 -16.78 -46.65
CA PHE A 10 54.84 -17.11 -45.45
C PHE A 10 54.23 -15.87 -44.77
N THR A 11 55.01 -14.79 -44.64
CA THR A 11 54.50 -13.52 -44.08
C THR A 11 53.43 -12.88 -44.95
N SER A 12 53.56 -12.93 -46.28
CA SER A 12 52.51 -12.46 -47.19
C SER A 12 51.22 -13.30 -47.09
N ALA A 13 51.34 -14.63 -46.92
CA ALA A 13 50.18 -15.51 -46.77
C ALA A 13 49.42 -15.21 -45.46
N VAL A 14 50.14 -15.03 -44.35
CA VAL A 14 49.56 -14.64 -43.07
C VAL A 14 48.89 -13.26 -43.15
N ALA A 15 49.55 -12.28 -43.78
CA ALA A 15 48.98 -10.95 -43.98
C ALA A 15 47.67 -10.98 -44.79
N THR A 16 47.61 -11.82 -45.82
CA THR A 16 46.41 -11.97 -46.66
C THR A 16 45.25 -12.62 -45.89
N ILE A 17 45.53 -13.62 -45.06
CA ILE A 17 44.52 -14.26 -44.20
C ILE A 17 43.98 -13.27 -43.17
N ILE A 18 44.85 -12.47 -42.53
CA ILE A 18 44.43 -11.46 -41.55
C ILE A 18 43.56 -10.40 -42.22
N LEU A 19 43.96 -9.90 -43.40
CA LEU A 19 43.19 -8.91 -44.16
C LEU A 19 41.79 -9.41 -44.53
N PHE A 20 41.62 -10.72 -44.78
CA PHE A 20 40.32 -11.30 -45.11
C PHE A 20 39.50 -11.69 -43.87
N ALA A 21 40.15 -12.14 -42.79
CA ALA A 21 39.48 -12.57 -41.55
C ALA A 21 38.99 -11.40 -40.70
N MET A 22 39.72 -10.28 -40.66
CA MET A 22 39.37 -9.08 -39.89
C MET A 22 37.98 -8.51 -40.22
N PRO A 23 37.62 -8.24 -41.49
CA PRO A 23 36.30 -7.70 -41.82
C PRO A 23 35.17 -8.68 -41.50
N GLN A 24 35.39 -9.99 -41.66
CA GLN A 24 34.41 -11.02 -41.33
C GLN A 24 34.19 -11.13 -39.81
N TYR A 25 35.25 -11.09 -39.02
CA TYR A 25 35.16 -11.11 -37.56
C TYR A 25 34.41 -9.89 -37.02
N TYR A 26 34.66 -8.70 -37.57
CA TYR A 26 33.97 -7.48 -37.17
C TYR A 26 32.45 -7.58 -37.37
N VAL A 27 32.00 -8.08 -38.52
CA VAL A 27 30.55 -8.28 -38.80
C VAL A 27 29.95 -9.31 -37.85
N TRP A 28 30.64 -10.43 -37.59
CA TRP A 28 30.17 -11.42 -36.63
C TRP A 28 30.02 -10.84 -35.22
N GLN A 29 31.01 -10.05 -34.78
CA GLN A 29 30.98 -9.40 -33.47
C GLN A 29 29.80 -8.43 -33.36
N GLN A 30 29.52 -7.64 -34.41
CA GLN A 30 28.38 -6.72 -34.44
C GLN A 30 27.04 -7.48 -34.39
N ASN A 31 26.91 -8.58 -35.13
CA ASN A 31 25.70 -9.42 -35.08
C ASN A 31 25.49 -10.01 -33.68
N LYS A 32 26.55 -10.49 -33.02
CA LYS A 32 26.46 -11.00 -31.65
C LYS A 32 26.13 -9.94 -30.63
N ALA A 33 26.62 -8.72 -30.82
CA ALA A 33 26.21 -7.58 -30.00
C ALA A 33 24.71 -7.29 -30.15
N GLY A 34 24.19 -7.24 -31.38
CA GLY A 34 22.77 -7.05 -31.65
C GLY A 34 21.87 -8.17 -31.09
N GLU A 35 22.26 -9.43 -31.27
CA GLU A 35 21.56 -10.58 -30.67
C GLU A 35 21.51 -10.47 -29.13
N ALA A 36 22.62 -10.08 -28.50
CA ALA A 36 22.69 -9.90 -27.06
C ALA A 36 21.81 -8.74 -26.56
N GLU A 37 21.74 -7.62 -27.30
CA GLU A 37 20.87 -6.50 -26.97
C GLU A 37 19.39 -6.87 -27.08
N LEU A 38 18.99 -7.59 -28.13
CA LEU A 38 17.62 -8.07 -28.30
C LEU A 38 17.23 -9.04 -27.17
N ALA A 39 18.11 -10.00 -26.85
CA ALA A 39 17.87 -10.93 -25.75
C ALA A 39 17.71 -10.20 -24.40
N ARG A 40 18.54 -9.19 -24.13
CA ARG A 40 18.41 -8.35 -22.93
C ARG A 40 17.10 -7.55 -22.91
N ALA A 41 16.71 -6.97 -24.04
CA ALA A 41 15.46 -6.22 -24.15
C ALA A 41 14.23 -7.11 -23.89
N GLU A 42 14.26 -8.35 -24.39
CA GLU A 42 13.20 -9.32 -24.17
C GLU A 42 13.13 -9.79 -22.71
N GLN A 43 14.27 -10.08 -22.09
CA GLN A 43 14.33 -10.38 -20.66
C GLN A 43 13.81 -9.22 -19.81
N ASN A 44 14.22 -7.99 -20.12
CA ASN A 44 13.73 -6.80 -19.41
C ASN A 44 12.22 -6.64 -19.55
N ARG A 45 11.63 -6.90 -20.73
CA ARG A 45 10.17 -6.92 -20.89
C ARG A 45 9.51 -8.00 -20.06
N GLN A 46 10.07 -9.21 -20.04
CA GLN A 46 9.52 -10.31 -19.23
C GLN A 46 9.55 -9.98 -17.74
N ILE A 47 10.65 -9.42 -17.25
CA ILE A 47 10.78 -8.94 -15.86
C ILE A 47 9.71 -7.89 -15.58
N ALA A 48 9.57 -6.87 -16.44
CA ALA A 48 8.56 -5.82 -16.26
C ALA A 48 7.12 -6.38 -16.24
N ILE A 49 6.82 -7.37 -17.08
CA ILE A 49 5.51 -8.04 -17.08
C ILE A 49 5.29 -8.83 -15.78
N GLN A 50 6.30 -9.57 -15.33
CA GLN A 50 6.23 -10.33 -14.08
C GLN A 50 6.07 -9.39 -12.87
N GLU A 51 6.82 -8.30 -12.82
CA GLU A 51 6.68 -7.27 -11.79
C GLU A 51 5.31 -6.61 -11.82
N ALA A 52 4.77 -6.29 -13.01
CA ALA A 52 3.43 -5.73 -13.14
C ALA A 52 2.35 -6.70 -12.65
N ARG A 53 2.46 -7.99 -13.01
CA ARG A 53 1.55 -9.04 -12.52
C ARG A 53 1.63 -9.21 -11.00
N ALA A 54 2.85 -9.23 -10.44
CA ALA A 54 3.05 -9.34 -9.00
C ALA A 54 2.42 -8.15 -8.25
N LYS A 55 2.57 -6.93 -8.79
CA LYS A 55 1.91 -5.73 -8.25
C LYS A 55 0.38 -5.81 -8.33
N GLU A 56 -0.16 -6.29 -9.44
CA GLU A 56 -1.60 -6.48 -9.62
C GLU A 56 -2.15 -7.49 -8.61
N GLU A 57 -1.49 -8.64 -8.44
CA GLU A 57 -1.88 -9.69 -7.50
C GLU A 57 -1.78 -9.21 -6.04
N SER A 58 -0.73 -8.45 -5.71
CA SER A 58 -0.60 -7.82 -4.40
C SER A 58 -1.74 -6.84 -4.14
N ALA A 59 -2.07 -5.98 -5.11
CA ALA A 59 -3.18 -5.02 -4.97
C ALA A 59 -4.53 -5.72 -4.82
N LYS A 60 -4.79 -6.80 -5.57
CA LYS A 60 -6.00 -7.62 -5.42
C LYS A 60 -6.09 -8.25 -4.03
N SER A 61 -4.98 -8.82 -3.54
CA SER A 61 -4.90 -9.41 -2.21
C SER A 61 -5.17 -8.38 -1.11
N LEU A 62 -4.60 -7.18 -1.24
CA LEU A 62 -4.84 -6.08 -0.31
C LEU A 62 -6.29 -5.59 -0.35
N ALA A 63 -6.88 -5.45 -1.53
CA ALA A 63 -8.27 -5.05 -1.68
C ALA A 63 -9.22 -6.08 -1.02
N ASN A 64 -8.98 -7.37 -1.22
CA ASN A 64 -9.75 -8.43 -0.58
C ASN A 64 -9.61 -8.40 0.95
N ALA A 65 -8.39 -8.16 1.46
CA ALA A 65 -8.17 -8.02 2.89
C ALA A 65 -8.96 -6.84 3.48
N GLU A 66 -9.02 -5.70 2.79
CA GLU A 66 -9.80 -4.54 3.25
C GLU A 66 -11.31 -4.79 3.19
N ILE A 67 -11.80 -5.56 2.20
CA ILE A 67 -13.21 -5.99 2.16
C ILE A 67 -13.56 -6.82 3.39
N ILE A 68 -12.77 -7.84 3.71
CA ILE A 68 -12.99 -8.70 4.89
C ILE A 68 -12.94 -7.86 6.17
N ARG A 69 -12.00 -6.90 6.25
CA ARG A 69 -11.90 -5.98 7.38
C ARG A 69 -13.15 -5.12 7.51
N ALA A 70 -13.62 -4.54 6.42
CA ALA A 70 -14.82 -3.70 6.38
C ALA A 70 -16.08 -4.50 6.73
N GLU A 71 -16.20 -5.74 6.25
CA GLU A 71 -17.28 -6.65 6.60
C GLU A 71 -17.27 -6.98 8.10
N GLY A 72 -16.10 -7.26 8.67
CA GLY A 72 -15.96 -7.51 10.11
C GLY A 72 -16.37 -6.29 10.96
N VAL A 73 -15.95 -5.09 10.56
CA VAL A 73 -16.36 -3.84 11.21
C VAL A 73 -17.86 -3.60 11.07
N ALA A 74 -18.44 -3.85 9.89
CA ALA A 74 -19.87 -3.70 9.67
C ALA A 74 -20.69 -4.68 10.52
N GLN A 75 -20.26 -5.94 10.62
CA GLN A 75 -20.90 -6.94 11.48
C GLN A 75 -20.79 -6.57 12.96
N ALA A 76 -19.61 -6.12 13.41
CA ALA A 76 -19.43 -5.65 14.78
C ALA A 76 -20.34 -4.46 15.10
N ASN A 77 -20.41 -3.47 14.20
CA ASN A 77 -21.29 -2.31 14.35
C ASN A 77 -22.77 -2.70 14.37
N LYS A 78 -23.18 -3.67 13.55
CA LYS A 78 -24.54 -4.18 13.57
C LYS A 78 -24.88 -4.84 14.91
N ILE A 79 -24.01 -5.70 15.42
CA ILE A 79 -24.20 -6.36 16.73
C ILE A 79 -24.29 -5.32 17.84
N ILE A 80 -23.40 -4.34 17.84
CA ILE A 80 -23.41 -3.25 18.83
C ILE A 80 -24.73 -2.46 18.71
N GLY A 81 -25.11 -2.04 17.50
CA GLY A 81 -26.36 -1.32 17.25
C GLY A 81 -27.59 -2.08 17.73
N ASP A 82 -27.72 -3.36 17.37
CA ASP A 82 -28.82 -4.23 17.80
C ASP A 82 -28.83 -4.41 19.33
N SER A 83 -27.66 -4.51 19.97
CA SER A 83 -27.53 -4.61 21.42
C SER A 83 -27.92 -3.32 22.17
N LEU A 84 -27.72 -2.15 21.55
CA LEU A 84 -28.04 -0.85 22.12
C LEU A 84 -29.52 -0.49 21.94
N GLN A 85 -30.15 -0.87 20.82
CA GLN A 85 -31.55 -0.53 20.52
C GLN A 85 -32.56 -1.02 21.57
N ASN A 86 -32.27 -2.15 22.24
CA ASN A 86 -33.18 -2.76 23.20
C ASN A 86 -32.68 -2.66 24.66
N ASN A 87 -31.65 -1.84 24.93
CA ASN A 87 -31.03 -1.78 26.25
C ASN A 87 -30.69 -0.36 26.69
N GLU A 88 -31.74 0.39 27.04
CA GLU A 88 -31.65 1.77 27.56
C GLU A 88 -30.75 1.86 28.81
N ALA A 89 -30.82 0.87 29.71
CA ALA A 89 -29.99 0.82 30.90
C ALA A 89 -28.49 0.71 30.58
N TYR A 90 -28.13 -0.04 29.54
CA TYR A 90 -26.74 -0.17 29.08
C TYR A 90 -26.24 1.12 28.41
N ILE A 91 -27.08 1.83 27.65
CA ILE A 91 -26.74 3.16 27.12
C ILE A 91 -26.48 4.15 28.26
N HIS A 92 -27.36 4.19 29.27
CA HIS A 92 -27.16 5.02 30.45
C HIS A 92 -25.87 4.68 31.20
N TYR A 93 -25.56 3.39 31.34
CA TYR A 93 -24.30 2.95 31.93
C TYR A 93 -23.07 3.43 31.12
N LEU A 94 -23.05 3.22 29.81
CA LEU A 94 -21.96 3.69 28.93
C LEU A 94 -21.81 5.20 28.98
N TRP A 95 -22.91 5.93 29.07
CA TRP A 95 -22.91 7.39 29.19
C TRP A 95 -22.31 7.86 30.53
N ILE A 96 -22.67 7.23 31.65
CA ILE A 96 -22.08 7.51 32.96
C ILE A 96 -20.58 7.18 32.97
N GLU A 97 -20.18 6.07 32.32
CA GLU A 97 -18.79 5.67 32.19
C GLU A 97 -17.98 6.70 31.38
N ALA A 98 -18.51 7.15 30.23
CA ALA A 98 -17.89 8.20 29.41
C ALA A 98 -17.75 9.53 30.17
N LEU A 99 -18.76 9.90 30.97
CA LEU A 99 -18.74 11.07 31.87
C LEU A 99 -17.68 10.94 32.97
N ARG A 100 -17.46 9.72 33.49
CA ARG A 100 -16.44 9.48 34.50
C ARG A 100 -15.03 9.65 33.93
N GLU A 101 -14.81 9.26 32.68
CA GLU A 101 -13.55 9.52 31.96
C GLU A 101 -13.38 11.01 31.64
N SER A 102 -14.44 11.70 31.19
CA SER A 102 -14.42 13.15 30.94
C SER A 102 -14.65 13.95 32.23
N SER A 103 -13.73 13.81 33.19
CA SER A 103 -13.80 14.34 34.56
C SER A 103 -14.12 15.84 34.78
N ASN A 104 -14.33 16.68 33.75
CA ASN A 104 -14.54 18.13 33.90
C ASN A 104 -15.41 18.83 32.82
N GLU A 105 -16.24 18.13 32.03
CA GLU A 105 -17.17 18.80 31.11
C GLU A 105 -18.59 18.90 31.69
N VAL A 106 -19.10 20.13 31.81
CA VAL A 106 -20.53 20.37 32.09
C VAL A 106 -21.31 20.01 30.81
N ILE A 107 -21.74 18.75 30.70
CA ILE A 107 -22.53 18.27 29.56
C ILE A 107 -23.99 18.69 29.76
N TYR A 108 -24.42 19.71 29.01
CA TYR A 108 -25.82 20.14 29.00
C TYR A 108 -26.65 19.20 28.13
N ILE A 109 -27.56 18.44 28.74
CA ILE A 109 -28.52 17.58 28.04
C ILE A 109 -29.84 18.35 27.91
N PRO A 110 -30.20 18.84 26.71
CA PRO A 110 -31.54 19.36 26.51
C PRO A 110 -32.52 18.17 26.58
N THR A 111 -33.33 18.10 27.63
CA THR A 111 -34.53 17.27 27.61
C THR A 111 -35.49 17.86 26.57
N GLU A 112 -36.29 17.02 25.90
CA GLU A 112 -37.01 17.33 24.64
C GLU A 112 -37.98 18.52 24.65
N ALA A 113 -38.19 19.18 25.78
CA ALA A 113 -38.74 20.53 25.82
C ALA A 113 -37.60 21.46 26.24
N GLY A 114 -37.07 22.26 25.31
CA GLY A 114 -35.92 23.18 25.46
C GLY A 114 -36.07 24.29 26.51
N ILE A 115 -36.59 23.95 27.69
CA ILE A 115 -36.70 24.76 28.87
C ILE A 115 -35.70 24.20 29.87
N PRO A 116 -34.63 24.94 30.18
CA PRO A 116 -33.74 24.58 31.28
C PRO A 116 -34.58 24.46 32.55
N ILE A 117 -34.64 23.26 33.15
CA ILE A 117 -35.00 23.15 34.58
C ILE A 117 -33.89 23.86 35.33
N THR A 118 -34.14 25.14 35.56
CA THR A 118 -33.22 26.05 36.20
C THR A 118 -33.01 25.55 37.62
N GLU A 119 -31.76 25.50 38.09
CA GLU A 119 -31.39 25.19 39.48
C GLU A 119 -32.10 26.08 40.53
N SER A 120 -32.89 27.06 40.11
CA SER A 120 -33.73 27.93 40.94
C SER A 120 -34.76 27.17 41.80
N ALA A 121 -35.11 25.92 41.48
CA ALA A 121 -35.90 25.08 42.38
C ALA A 121 -35.12 24.64 43.65
N ARG A 122 -33.79 24.58 43.59
CA ARG A 122 -32.94 24.19 44.74
C ARG A 122 -32.92 25.27 45.82
N PHE A 123 -32.92 26.55 45.42
CA PHE A 123 -32.92 27.69 46.33
C PHE A 123 -34.28 27.96 47.01
N LYS A 124 -35.39 27.47 46.45
CA LYS A 124 -36.72 27.65 47.07
C LYS A 124 -36.90 26.77 48.32
N LYS A 125 -36.22 25.62 48.40
CA LYS A 125 -36.35 24.70 49.54
C LYS A 125 -35.60 25.15 50.80
N GLN A 126 -34.54 25.97 50.66
CA GLN A 126 -33.76 26.47 51.81
C GLN A 126 -34.33 27.74 52.46
N THR A 127 -35.26 28.43 51.79
CA THR A 127 -35.86 29.68 52.31
C THR A 127 -37.17 29.43 53.07
N GLY A 128 -37.62 28.17 53.17
CA GLY A 128 -38.86 27.78 53.86
C GLY A 128 -38.69 27.28 55.30
N GLU A 129 -37.46 27.23 55.83
CA GLU A 129 -37.16 26.73 57.19
C GLU A 129 -36.48 27.76 58.11
N ALA A 130 -36.54 29.06 57.76
CA ALA A 130 -36.06 30.13 58.64
C ALA A 130 -37.20 31.10 59.00
N LYS A 131 -37.77 30.86 60.19
CA LYS A 131 -38.81 31.60 60.93
C LYS A 131 -40.26 31.38 60.52
#